data_AF-A0A7S3IGI9-F1
#
_entry.id   AF-A0A7S3IGI9-F1
#
_cell.length_a   1.000
_cell.length_b   1.000
_cell.length_c   1.000
_cell.angle_alpha   90.00
_cell.angle_beta   90.00
_cell.angle_gamma   90.00
#
_symmetry.space_group_name_H-M   'P 1'
#
loop_
_entity.id
_entity.type
_entity.pdbx_description
1 polymer ?
#
loop_
_entity_poly.entity_id
_entity_poly.type
_entity_poly.pdbx_seq_one_letter_code
_entity_poly.pdbx_strand_id
1 'polypeptide(L)'
;LDYIQKVQQRSKTNFSWDQAFCSKGIVLDKVRRHAFLSEDSSGESQKQTSFTYPNYIFRTVIGDTGFSNGIHYWELVADARTENELKIGVVKSRDFDLNTAFSD
;
A
#
# COMPACT_ATOMS: atom_id res chain seq x y z
N LEU A 1 2.76 -21.15 -19.03
CA LEU A 1 1.71 -20.11 -18.89
C LEU A 1 0.49 -20.62 -18.11
N ASP A 2 0.04 -21.87 -18.33
CA ASP A 2 -1.16 -22.44 -17.67
C ASP A 2 -1.20 -22.42 -16.13
N TYR A 3 -0.07 -22.61 -15.45
CA TYR A 3 -0.07 -22.71 -13.99
C TYR A 3 -0.48 -21.40 -13.30
N ILE A 4 0.05 -20.26 -13.76
CA ILE A 4 -0.25 -18.94 -13.18
C ILE A 4 -1.73 -18.59 -13.40
N GLN A 5 -2.25 -18.82 -14.62
CA GLN A 5 -3.67 -18.60 -14.93
C GLN A 5 -4.59 -19.47 -14.07
N LYS A 6 -4.23 -20.73 -13.82
CA LYS A 6 -4.99 -21.64 -12.96
C LYS A 6 -4.99 -21.20 -11.49
N VAL A 7 -3.88 -20.63 -11.01
CA VAL A 7 -3.78 -20.07 -9.65
C VAL A 7 -4.60 -18.77 -9.54
N GLN A 8 -4.50 -17.88 -10.54
CA GLN A 8 -5.30 -16.65 -10.64
C GLN A 8 -6.81 -16.94 -10.57
N GLN A 9 -7.31 -17.89 -11.38
CA GLN A 9 -8.72 -18.27 -11.41
C GLN A 9 -9.26 -18.83 -10.08
N ARG A 10 -8.36 -19.31 -9.22
CA ARG A 10 -8.70 -19.85 -7.89
C ARG A 10 -8.40 -18.88 -6.75
N SER A 11 -7.80 -17.72 -7.05
CA SER A 11 -7.46 -16.73 -6.05
C SER A 11 -8.74 -16.07 -5.54
N LYS A 12 -9.10 -16.36 -4.28
CA LYS A 12 -10.12 -15.61 -3.56
C LYS A 12 -9.50 -14.28 -3.14
N THR A 13 -9.75 -13.20 -3.86
CA THR A 13 -9.14 -11.89 -3.58
C THR A 13 -9.91 -11.09 -2.54
N ASN A 14 -9.96 -11.59 -1.31
CA ASN A 14 -10.42 -10.82 -0.13
C ASN A 14 -9.27 -9.98 0.47
N PHE A 15 -8.42 -9.38 -0.36
CA PHE A 15 -7.33 -8.54 0.13
C PHE A 15 -7.81 -7.09 0.19
N SER A 16 -7.61 -6.39 1.31
CA SER A 16 -7.75 -4.93 1.35
C SER A 16 -6.60 -4.34 2.16
N TRP A 17 -6.30 -3.07 1.93
CA TRP A 17 -5.31 -2.34 2.72
C TRP A 17 -5.85 -2.11 4.14
N ASP A 18 -5.04 -2.35 5.16
CA ASP A 18 -5.40 -2.16 6.57
C ASP A 18 -5.30 -0.68 6.94
N GLN A 19 -6.44 -0.04 7.20
CA GLN A 19 -6.50 1.38 7.56
C GLN A 19 -5.76 1.69 8.88
N ALA A 20 -5.71 0.73 9.81
CA ALA A 20 -5.02 0.91 11.08
C ALA A 20 -3.49 0.81 10.94
N PHE A 21 -3.01 0.17 9.88
CA PHE A 21 -1.59 -0.01 9.57
C PHE A 21 -1.23 0.65 8.24
N CYS A 22 -1.59 1.92 8.15
CA CYS A 22 -1.41 2.77 6.99
C CYS A 22 -0.74 4.09 7.43
N SER A 23 0.36 4.47 6.78
CA SER A 23 1.04 5.72 7.08
C SER A 23 0.14 6.93 6.79
N LYS A 24 0.27 8.00 7.59
CA LYS A 24 -0.61 9.18 7.55
C LYS A 24 -0.55 10.02 6.24
N GLY A 25 0.30 9.65 5.28
CA GLY A 25 0.34 10.25 3.94
C GLY A 25 -0.29 9.40 2.84
N ILE A 26 -0.83 8.22 3.18
CA ILE A 26 -1.50 7.34 2.23
C ILE A 26 -3.01 7.48 2.40
N VAL A 27 -3.67 7.84 1.30
CA VAL A 27 -5.12 7.92 1.20
C VAL A 27 -5.64 6.64 0.57
N LEU A 28 -6.53 5.94 1.28
CA LEU A 28 -7.19 4.75 0.79
C LEU A 28 -8.57 5.09 0.22
N ASP A 29 -9.01 4.36 -0.81
CA ASP A 29 -10.38 4.45 -1.28
C ASP A 29 -11.37 3.74 -0.33
N LYS A 30 -12.68 3.91 -0.55
CA LYS A 30 -13.72 3.37 0.36
C LYS A 30 -13.65 1.84 0.53
N VAL A 31 -13.25 1.12 -0.51
CA VAL A 31 -13.11 -0.34 -0.48
C VAL A 31 -11.72 -0.80 -0.06
N ARG A 32 -10.80 0.14 0.20
CA ARG A 32 -9.40 -0.09 0.59
C ARG A 32 -8.67 -1.01 -0.40
N ARG A 33 -8.92 -0.82 -1.69
CA ARG A 33 -8.27 -1.53 -2.81
C ARG A 33 -7.32 -0.63 -3.60
N HIS A 34 -7.46 0.68 -3.46
CA HIS A 34 -6.54 1.67 -4.02
C HIS A 34 -5.87 2.45 -2.90
N ALA A 35 -4.60 2.78 -3.11
CA ALA A 35 -3.78 3.57 -2.20
C ALA A 35 -3.12 4.69 -3.01
N PHE A 36 -3.25 5.93 -2.53
CA PHE A 36 -2.67 7.11 -3.16
C PHE A 36 -1.75 7.81 -2.17
N LEU A 37 -0.55 8.18 -2.59
CA LEU A 37 0.30 9.06 -1.80
C LEU A 37 -0.22 10.50 -1.99
N SER A 38 -0.68 11.14 -0.91
CA SER A 38 -1.10 12.54 -0.99
C SER A 38 0.10 13.46 -0.87
N GLU A 39 0.37 14.23 -1.93
CA GLU A 39 1.31 15.34 -1.90
C GLU A 39 0.63 16.57 -1.29
N ASP A 40 0.84 16.84 0.00
CA ASP A 40 0.59 18.19 0.52
C ASP A 40 1.77 19.10 0.11
N SER A 41 1.96 19.28 -1.20
CA SER A 41 2.90 20.20 -1.82
C SER A 41 2.21 21.54 -2.09
N SER A 42 2.02 22.34 -1.03
CA SER A 42 1.79 23.80 -1.08
C SER A 42 0.80 24.34 -2.14
N GLY A 43 -0.46 24.58 -1.77
CA GLY A 43 -1.37 25.39 -2.60
C GLY A 43 -2.84 25.41 -2.17
N GLU A 44 -3.16 26.25 -1.19
CA GLU A 44 -4.46 26.86 -0.84
C GLU A 44 -5.76 26.03 -0.74
N SER A 45 -6.36 26.19 0.45
CA SER A 45 -7.81 26.21 0.74
C SER A 45 -8.55 24.88 0.71
N GLN A 46 -8.36 24.04 1.74
CA GLN A 46 -9.47 23.55 2.56
C GLN A 46 -8.97 22.91 3.89
N LYS A 47 -9.18 23.65 4.98
CA LYS A 47 -9.40 23.16 6.36
C LYS A 47 -8.33 22.24 6.98
N GLN A 48 -7.19 22.84 7.29
CA GLN A 48 -6.45 22.77 8.56
C GLN A 48 -6.43 21.42 9.32
N THR A 49 -5.61 20.48 8.85
CA THR A 49 -4.60 19.77 9.68
C THR A 49 -3.38 19.48 8.81
N SER A 50 -2.68 20.52 8.32
CA SER A 50 -1.50 20.36 7.45
C SER A 50 -0.34 19.74 8.21
N PHE A 51 -0.21 18.43 8.09
CA PHE A 51 1.08 17.76 8.22
C PHE A 51 1.65 17.62 6.81
N THR A 52 2.44 18.61 6.38
CA THR A 52 3.25 18.49 5.15
C THR A 52 4.29 17.40 5.38
N TYR A 53 4.13 16.26 4.71
CA TYR A 53 5.06 15.13 4.80
C TYR A 53 6.26 15.37 3.87
N PRO A 54 7.49 15.09 4.31
CA PRO A 54 8.66 15.21 3.43
C PRO A 54 8.57 14.24 2.25
N ASN A 55 8.79 14.77 1.03
CA ASN A 55 8.66 14.08 -0.26
C ASN A 55 9.66 12.94 -0.51
N TYR A 56 10.53 12.62 0.46
CA TYR A 56 11.61 11.65 0.32
C TYR A 56 11.60 10.57 1.40
N ILE A 57 10.48 10.43 2.12
CA ILE A 57 10.31 9.39 3.12
C ILE A 57 9.34 8.34 2.58
N PHE A 58 9.75 7.07 2.66
CA PHE A 58 8.86 5.95 2.35
C PHE A 58 7.61 5.99 3.23
N ARG A 59 6.47 5.78 2.60
CA ARG A 59 5.19 5.60 3.30
C ARG A 59 4.73 4.18 3.04
N THR A 60 4.42 3.47 4.11
CA THR A 60 4.06 2.06 4.04
C THR A 60 2.60 1.85 4.42
N VAL A 61 1.96 0.90 3.73
CA VAL A 61 0.67 0.31 4.08
C VAL A 61 0.76 -1.19 3.91
N ILE A 62 0.05 -1.96 4.74
CA ILE A 62 -0.02 -3.41 4.65
C ILE A 62 -1.44 -3.91 4.42
N GLY A 63 -1.57 -5.15 3.98
CA GLY A 63 -2.86 -5.81 3.87
C GLY A 63 -3.49 -6.12 5.24
N ASP A 64 -4.82 -6.17 5.27
CA ASP A 64 -5.61 -6.57 6.44
C ASP A 64 -5.65 -8.09 6.67
N THR A 65 -5.17 -8.85 5.69
CA THR A 65 -5.18 -10.30 5.72
C THR A 65 -3.75 -10.85 5.75
N GLY A 66 -3.46 -11.65 6.78
CA GLY A 66 -2.22 -12.43 6.89
C GLY A 66 -2.36 -13.82 6.29
N PHE A 67 -1.25 -14.37 5.81
CA PHE A 67 -1.19 -15.71 5.22
C PHE A 67 -0.25 -16.60 6.03
N SER A 68 -0.67 -17.84 6.32
CA SER A 68 0.13 -18.81 7.11
C SER A 68 0.54 -20.04 6.31
N ASN A 69 -0.20 -20.41 5.27
CA ASN A 69 0.06 -21.57 4.43
C ASN A 69 -0.63 -21.41 3.06
N GLY A 70 -0.30 -22.28 2.11
CA GLY A 70 -0.88 -22.30 0.78
C GLY A 70 -0.20 -21.35 -0.21
N ILE A 71 -0.78 -21.24 -1.40
CA ILE A 71 -0.29 -20.40 -2.49
C ILE A 71 -1.25 -19.22 -2.64
N HIS A 72 -0.72 -18.01 -2.45
CA HIS A 72 -1.47 -16.77 -2.54
C HIS A 72 -0.95 -15.95 -3.70
N TYR A 73 -1.88 -15.36 -4.45
CA TYR A 73 -1.57 -14.57 -5.62
C TYR A 73 -2.26 -13.22 -5.54
N TRP A 74 -1.49 -12.16 -5.75
CA TRP A 74 -1.94 -10.79 -5.81
C TRP A 74 -1.23 -10.06 -6.95
N GLU A 75 -1.92 -9.08 -7.51
CA GLU A 75 -1.41 -8.16 -8.52
C GLU A 75 -1.55 -6.75 -7.98
N LEU A 76 -0.54 -5.93 -8.24
CA LEU A 76 -0.58 -4.51 -7.97
C LEU A 76 -0.45 -3.78 -9.31
N VAL A 77 -1.38 -2.87 -9.56
CA VAL A 77 -1.36 -2.02 -10.76
C VAL A 77 -0.82 -0.66 -10.33
N ALA A 78 0.45 -0.41 -10.63
CA ALA A 78 1.02 0.92 -10.47
C ALA A 78 0.56 1.80 -11.63
N ASP A 79 0.24 3.06 -11.35
CA ASP A 79 -0.09 4.03 -12.38
C ASP A 79 1.14 4.87 -12.79
N ALA A 80 0.99 5.64 -13.86
CA ALA A 80 2.05 6.47 -14.41
C ALA A 80 2.51 7.62 -13.50
N ARG A 81 1.83 7.87 -12.37
CA ARG A 81 2.18 8.90 -11.38
C ARG A 81 3.12 8.38 -10.31
N THR A 82 3.48 7.09 -10.36
CA THR A 82 4.52 6.52 -9.50
C THR A 82 5.89 6.97 -10.01
N GLU A 83 6.38 8.12 -9.53
CA GLU A 83 7.58 8.77 -10.08
C GLU A 83 8.89 8.35 -9.40
N ASN A 84 8.87 8.14 -8.08
CA ASN A 84 10.06 7.83 -7.30
C ASN A 84 10.26 6.31 -7.19
N GLU A 85 10.28 5.79 -5.97
CA GLU A 85 10.53 4.39 -5.70
C GLU A 85 9.29 3.71 -5.11
N LEU A 86 8.93 2.55 -5.66
CA LEU A 86 7.88 1.68 -5.15
C LEU A 86 8.49 0.35 -4.71
N LYS A 87 8.45 0.06 -3.41
CA LYS A 87 8.83 -1.24 -2.84
C LYS A 87 7.57 -2.05 -2.55
N ILE A 88 7.55 -3.31 -2.99
CA ILE A 88 6.43 -4.23 -2.75
C ILE A 88 6.96 -5.56 -2.22
N GLY A 89 6.33 -6.10 -1.19
CA GLY A 89 6.78 -7.34 -0.57
C GLY A 89 5.82 -7.85 0.49
N VAL A 90 6.34 -8.76 1.31
CA VAL A 90 5.62 -9.38 2.43
C VAL A 90 6.42 -9.20 3.70
N VAL A 91 5.73 -8.95 4.82
CA VAL A 91 6.32 -8.80 6.14
C VAL A 91 5.77 -9.86 7.10
N LYS A 92 6.60 -10.30 8.05
CA LYS A 92 6.22 -11.33 9.05
C LYS A 92 5.59 -10.74 10.32
N SER A 93 5.82 -9.47 10.57
CA SER A 93 5.39 -8.75 11.77
C SER A 93 4.73 -7.44 11.39
N ARG A 94 3.84 -6.94 12.26
CA ARG A 94 3.26 -5.59 12.19
C ARG A 94 4.06 -4.56 12.99
N ASP A 95 5.16 -5.00 13.61
CA ASP A 95 6.05 -4.16 14.40
C ASP A 95 7.18 -3.59 13.52
N PHE A 96 6.89 -2.48 12.85
CA PHE A 96 7.85 -1.71 12.04
C PHE A 96 7.35 -0.27 11.86
N ASP A 97 8.26 0.64 11.50
CA ASP A 97 7.90 2.03 11.24
C ASP A 97 7.23 2.16 9.86
N LEU A 98 5.99 2.66 9.85
CA LEU A 98 5.24 2.92 8.62
C LEU A 98 5.81 4.08 7.79
N ASN A 99 6.82 4.78 8.31
CA ASN A 99 7.50 5.90 7.65
C ASN A 99 8.92 5.53 7.21
N THR A 100 9.21 4.24 7.05
CA THR A 100 10.46 3.75 6.47
C THR A 100 10.17 2.69 5.42
N ALA A 101 11.16 2.38 4.60
CA ALA A 101 11.11 1.18 3.78
C ALA A 101 11.07 -0.05 4.69
N PHE A 102 10.34 -1.09 4.28
CA PHE A 102 10.32 -2.37 5.00
C PHE A 102 11.58 -3.21 4.76
N SER A 103 12.37 -2.84 3.74
CA SER A 103 13.63 -3.47 3.35
C SER A 103 14.55 -2.45 2.72
N ASP A 104 15.84 -2.49 3.04
CA ASP A 104 16.92 -1.73 2.39
C ASP A 104 17.65 -2.58 1.34
#